data_AF-A0A429HUT3-F1
#
_entry.id   AF-A0A429HUT3-F1
#
_cell.length_a   1.000
_cell.length_b   1.000
_cell.length_c   1.000
_cell.angle_alpha   90.00
_cell.angle_beta   90.00
_cell.angle_gamma   90.00
#
_symmetry.space_group_name_H-M   'P 1'
#
loop_
_entity.id
_entity.type
_entity.pdbx_description
1 polymer ?
#
loop_
_entity_poly.entity_id
_entity_poly.type
_entity_poly.pdbx_seq_one_letter_code
_entity_poly.pdbx_strand_id
1 'polypeptide(L)'
;MTADVWTAVFHGALGEVEVEPGGGPVFPDDWRGEVLREMLPDVVPGVHVEEALRQVHRRRTGEAGWAELQTRIHYAAIRRAETARALGYVIRSLERANRESEK
;
A
#
# COMPACT_ATOMS: atom_id res chain seq x y z
N MET A 1 5.61 -14.59 -3.65
CA MET A 1 4.54 -14.45 -4.66
C MET A 1 3.58 -13.30 -4.33
N THR A 2 2.69 -13.37 -3.33
CA THR A 2 1.70 -12.29 -3.11
C THR A 2 2.31 -10.96 -2.65
N ALA A 3 3.35 -10.99 -1.80
CA ALA A 3 4.06 -9.77 -1.39
C ALA A 3 4.79 -9.09 -2.57
N ASP A 4 5.30 -9.87 -3.53
CA ASP A 4 5.97 -9.33 -4.72
C ASP A 4 4.98 -8.57 -5.61
N VAL A 5 3.73 -9.06 -5.70
CA VAL A 5 2.63 -8.36 -6.38
C VAL A 5 2.35 -7.03 -5.71
N TRP A 6 2.14 -7.00 -4.39
CA TRP A 6 1.88 -5.74 -3.67
C TRP A 6 3.07 -4.77 -3.74
N THR A 7 4.30 -5.28 -3.75
CA THR A 7 5.51 -4.48 -3.98
C THR A 7 5.49 -3.83 -5.37
N ALA A 8 5.21 -4.62 -6.42
CA ALA A 8 5.14 -4.12 -7.79
C ALA A 8 3.99 -3.11 -7.98
N VAL A 9 2.81 -3.41 -7.43
CA VAL A 9 1.63 -2.53 -7.47
C VAL A 9 1.91 -1.20 -6.77
N PHE A 10 2.56 -1.24 -5.60
CA PHE A 10 2.97 -0.02 -4.89
C PHE A 10 3.96 0.82 -5.71
N HIS A 11 4.98 0.19 -6.31
CA HIS A 11 5.93 0.89 -7.18
C HIS A 11 5.27 1.47 -8.43
N GLY A 12 4.32 0.76 -9.04
CA GLY A 12 3.52 1.25 -10.16
C GLY A 12 2.67 2.45 -9.77
N ALA A 13 1.96 2.37 -8.64
CA ALA A 13 1.15 3.47 -8.11
C ALA A 13 2.00 4.71 -7.79
N LEU A 14 3.13 4.52 -7.12
CA LEU A 14 4.08 5.59 -6.81
C LEU A 14 4.74 6.16 -8.08
N GLY A 15 4.87 5.32 -9.12
CA GLY A 15 5.39 5.62 -10.45
C GLY A 15 4.69 6.78 -11.12
N GLU A 16 3.36 6.75 -11.04
CA GLU A 16 2.41 7.63 -11.72
C GLU A 16 1.95 8.81 -10.83
N VAL A 17 2.62 9.05 -9.71
CA VAL A 17 2.27 10.18 -8.83
C VAL A 17 2.67 11.49 -9.50
N GLU A 18 1.65 12.31 -9.76
CA GLU A 18 1.82 13.67 -10.27
C GLU A 18 2.25 14.63 -9.14
N VAL A 19 2.97 15.67 -9.54
CA VAL A 19 3.38 16.78 -8.67
C VAL A 19 2.70 18.03 -9.17
N GLU A 20 1.95 18.70 -8.28
CA GLU A 20 1.29 19.96 -8.64
C GLU A 20 2.31 21.05 -8.99
N PRO A 21 1.99 21.96 -9.93
CA PRO A 21 2.84 23.11 -10.22
C PRO A 21 3.06 23.99 -8.97
N GLY A 22 4.29 24.02 -8.47
CA GLY A 22 4.66 24.73 -7.23
C GLY A 22 4.23 24.03 -5.94
N GLY A 23 3.68 22.81 -6.04
CA GLY A 23 3.18 22.00 -4.94
C GLY A 23 3.99 20.73 -4.67
N GLY A 24 3.39 19.82 -3.91
CA GLY A 24 3.94 18.51 -3.60
C GLY A 24 3.30 17.39 -4.44
N PRO A 25 3.78 16.15 -4.31
CA PRO A 25 3.08 14.99 -4.84
C PRO A 25 1.66 14.90 -4.29
N VAL A 26 0.72 14.57 -5.16
CA VAL A 26 -0.70 14.37 -4.82
C VAL A 26 -1.10 12.92 -5.00
N PHE A 27 -2.07 12.47 -4.20
CA PHE A 27 -2.63 11.15 -4.39
C PHE A 27 -3.46 11.12 -5.68
N PRO A 28 -3.30 10.08 -6.52
CA PRO A 28 -4.26 9.80 -7.58
C PRO A 28 -5.67 9.55 -7.01
N ASP A 29 -6.70 9.90 -7.76
CA ASP A 29 -8.10 9.71 -7.35
C ASP A 29 -8.64 8.30 -7.64
N ASP A 30 -7.80 7.40 -8.15
CA ASP A 30 -8.17 6.03 -8.50
C ASP A 30 -7.51 4.99 -7.56
N TRP A 31 -7.51 3.73 -7.98
CA TRP A 31 -6.95 2.61 -7.21
C TRP A 31 -5.49 2.85 -6.79
N ARG A 32 -4.72 3.66 -7.53
CA ARG A 32 -3.32 3.95 -7.18
C ARG A 32 -3.26 4.75 -5.87
N GLY A 33 -4.16 5.71 -5.69
CA GLY A 33 -4.28 6.48 -4.45
C GLY A 33 -4.61 5.58 -3.27
N GLU A 34 -5.56 4.65 -3.46
CA GLU A 34 -5.94 3.70 -2.41
C GLU A 34 -4.77 2.80 -1.98
N VAL A 35 -4.02 2.24 -2.94
CA VAL A 35 -2.83 1.43 -2.63
C VAL A 35 -1.81 2.23 -1.82
N LEU A 36 -1.55 3.48 -2.21
CA LEU A 36 -0.61 4.34 -1.49
C LEU A 36 -1.13 4.66 -0.08
N ARG A 37 -2.40 5.04 0.08
CA ARG A 37 -3.00 5.34 1.39
C ARG A 37 -2.98 4.15 2.34
N GLU A 38 -3.19 2.95 1.81
CA GLU A 38 -3.18 1.71 2.60
C GLU A 38 -1.76 1.29 3.02
N MET A 39 -0.77 1.45 2.14
CA MET A 39 0.58 0.94 2.40
C MET A 39 1.51 1.96 3.05
N LEU A 40 1.36 3.26 2.75
CA LEU A 40 2.23 4.31 3.28
C LEU A 40 2.35 4.35 4.81
N PRO A 41 1.29 4.08 5.61
CA PRO A 41 1.41 4.06 7.07
C PRO A 41 2.41 3.01 7.59
N ASP A 42 2.57 1.88 6.89
CA ASP A 42 3.55 0.84 7.23
C ASP A 42 4.95 1.19 6.67
N VAL A 43 5.02 1.93 5.55
CA VAL A 43 6.27 2.35 4.92
C VAL A 43 6.96 3.50 5.67
N VAL A 44 6.19 4.52 6.05
CA VAL A 44 6.65 5.70 6.81
C VAL A 44 5.72 5.90 8.01
N PRO A 45 5.94 5.16 9.12
CA PRO A 45 5.07 5.24 10.27
C PRO A 45 5.24 6.55 11.05
N GLY A 46 4.20 6.94 11.79
CA GLY A 46 4.24 8.07 12.72
C GLY A 46 4.04 9.45 12.09
N VAL A 47 3.66 9.51 10.81
CA VAL A 47 3.32 10.77 10.11
C VAL A 47 1.97 10.63 9.40
N HIS A 48 1.35 11.78 9.10
CA HIS A 48 0.16 11.81 8.24
C HIS A 48 0.46 11.28 6.84
N VAL A 49 -0.55 10.69 6.20
CA VAL A 49 -0.37 9.93 4.95
C VAL A 49 0.10 10.80 3.78
N GLU A 50 -0.30 12.08 3.74
CA GLU A 50 0.16 13.08 2.78
C GLU A 50 1.65 13.39 2.98
N GLU A 51 2.10 13.46 4.23
CA GLU A 51 3.51 13.66 4.54
C GLU A 51 4.34 12.42 4.23
N ALA A 52 3.81 11.23 4.49
CA ALA A 52 4.42 9.97 4.06
C ALA A 52 4.63 9.96 2.54
N LEU A 53 3.62 10.36 1.74
CA LEU A 53 3.73 10.46 0.28
C LEU A 53 4.85 11.42 -0.13
N ARG A 54 4.93 12.61 0.49
CA ARG A 54 6.00 13.59 0.24
C ARG A 54 7.38 13.03 0.53
N GLN A 55 7.56 12.32 1.65
CA GLN A 55 8.85 11.74 2.01
C GLN A 55 9.27 10.62 1.06
N VAL A 56 8.34 9.72 0.73
CA VAL A 56 8.60 8.60 -0.18
C VAL A 56 8.92 9.11 -1.58
N HIS A 57 8.14 10.05 -2.11
CA HIS A 57 8.40 10.67 -3.41
C HIS A 57 9.78 11.34 -3.44
N ARG A 58 10.12 12.16 -2.42
CA ARG A 58 11.42 12.84 -2.34
C ARG A 58 12.60 11.86 -2.30
N ARG A 59 12.49 10.76 -1.56
CA ARG A 59 13.55 9.74 -1.50
C ARG A 59 13.66 8.96 -2.81
N ARG A 60 12.53 8.70 -3.50
CA ARG A 60 12.50 8.03 -4.79
C ARG A 60 13.15 8.86 -5.90
N THR A 61 12.92 10.17 -5.92
CA THR A 61 13.44 11.08 -6.96
C THR A 61 14.77 11.74 -6.60
N GLY A 62 15.17 11.68 -5.32
CA GLY A 62 16.44 12.19 -4.84
C GLY A 62 17.57 11.15 -4.87
N GLU A 63 18.74 11.55 -4.37
CA GLU A 63 19.96 10.73 -4.46
C GLU A 63 20.14 9.74 -3.29
N ALA A 64 19.32 9.84 -2.23
CA ALA A 64 19.51 9.05 -1.00
C ALA A 64 18.19 8.64 -0.33
N GLY A 65 18.24 7.56 0.45
CA GLY A 65 17.12 7.13 1.31
C GLY A 65 16.12 6.17 0.65
N TRP A 66 16.23 5.91 -0.66
CA TRP A 66 15.33 5.01 -1.38
C TRP A 66 15.61 3.53 -1.08
N ALA A 67 16.89 3.16 -0.97
CA ALA A 67 17.30 1.79 -0.69
C ALA A 67 16.82 1.33 0.70
N GLU A 68 16.93 2.21 1.69
CA GLU A 68 16.49 1.98 3.07
C GLU A 68 14.96 1.83 3.18
N LEU A 69 14.22 2.45 2.27
CA LEU A 69 12.77 2.27 2.20
C LEU A 69 12.35 0.92 1.63
N GLN A 70 13.20 0.23 0.84
CA GLN A 70 12.83 -1.04 0.21
C GLN A 70 12.42 -2.10 1.23
N THR A 71 13.13 -2.20 2.35
CA THR A 71 12.78 -3.14 3.42
C THR A 71 11.40 -2.83 4.03
N ARG A 72 11.05 -1.56 4.19
CA ARG A 72 9.75 -1.14 4.74
C ARG A 72 8.62 -1.30 3.74
N ILE A 73 8.88 -1.05 2.46
CA ILE A 73 7.95 -1.33 1.35
C ILE A 73 7.64 -2.84 1.31
N HIS A 74 8.66 -3.68 1.39
CA HIS A 74 8.47 -5.12 1.43
C HIS A 74 7.67 -5.57 2.66
N TYR A 75 7.94 -5.01 3.84
CA TYR A 75 7.15 -5.26 5.04
C TYR A 75 5.67 -4.88 4.87
N ALA A 76 5.39 -3.68 4.36
CA ALA A 76 4.02 -3.22 4.08
C ALA A 76 3.30 -4.15 3.08
N ALA A 77 4.02 -4.63 2.06
CA ALA A 77 3.48 -5.55 1.07
C ALA A 77 3.11 -6.92 1.68
N ILE A 78 3.93 -7.44 2.61
CA ILE A 78 3.61 -8.66 3.37
C ILE A 78 2.35 -8.45 4.20
N ARG A 79 2.30 -7.36 4.99
CA ARG A 79 1.15 -7.00 5.83
C ARG A 79 -0.15 -6.90 5.03
N ARG A 80 -0.08 -6.31 3.83
CA ARG A 80 -1.21 -6.18 2.93
C ARG A 80 -1.67 -7.53 2.37
N ALA A 81 -0.74 -8.38 1.94
CA ALA A 81 -1.04 -9.73 1.49
C ALA A 81 -1.71 -10.58 2.58
N GLU A 82 -1.25 -10.46 3.83
CA GLU A 82 -1.83 -11.16 4.98
C GLU A 82 -3.24 -10.68 5.29
N THR A 83 -3.47 -9.37 5.27
CA THR A 83 -4.80 -8.77 5.51
C THR A 83 -5.82 -9.26 4.48
N ALA A 84 -5.46 -9.24 3.19
CA ALA A 84 -6.31 -9.75 2.12
C ALA A 84 -6.62 -11.25 2.29
N ARG A 85 -5.62 -12.04 2.69
CA ARG A 85 -5.79 -13.48 2.94
C ARG A 85 -6.75 -13.72 4.12
N ALA A 86 -6.56 -13.01 5.23
CA ALA A 86 -7.40 -13.12 6.42
C ALA A 86 -8.87 -12.79 6.12
N LEU A 87 -9.12 -11.70 5.39
CA LEU A 87 -10.47 -11.32 4.97
C LEU A 87 -11.14 -12.42 4.12
N GLY A 88 -10.40 -12.99 3.17
CA GLY A 88 -10.91 -14.10 2.36
C GLY A 88 -11.26 -15.35 3.18
N TYR A 89 -10.50 -15.64 4.26
CA TYR A 89 -10.85 -16.73 5.18
C TYR A 89 -12.14 -16.46 5.96
N VAL A 90 -12.31 -15.23 6.46
CA VAL A 90 -13.51 -14.84 7.21
C VAL A 90 -14.76 -14.98 6.32
N ILE A 91 -14.73 -14.44 5.09
CA ILE A 91 -15.86 -14.54 4.15
C ILE A 91 -16.23 -16.00 3.90
N ARG A 92 -15.26 -16.86 3.55
CA ARG A 92 -15.52 -18.29 3.32
C ARG A 92 -16.05 -19.01 4.56
N SER A 93 -15.61 -18.62 5.76
CA SER A 93 -16.12 -19.19 7.00
C SER A 93 -17.58 -18.81 7.26
N LEU A 94 -17.95 -17.56 6.97
CA LEU A 94 -19.34 -17.09 7.06
C LEU A 94 -20.25 -17.82 6.06
N GLU A 95 -19.79 -17.98 4.81
CA GLU A 95 -20.51 -18.74 3.78
C GLU A 95 -20.73 -20.21 4.16
N ARG A 96 -19.76 -20.83 4.86
CA ARG A 96 -19.90 -22.20 5.36
C ARG A 96 -20.90 -22.27 6.50
N ALA A 97 -20.83 -21.37 7.47
CA ALA A 97 -21.75 -21.31 8.60
C ALA A 97 -23.21 -21.08 8.15
N ASN A 98 -23.42 -20.21 7.14
CA ASN A 98 -24.75 -19.99 6.58
C ASN A 98 -25.31 -21.27 5.94
N ARG A 99 -24.52 -21.97 5.13
CA ARG A 99 -24.93 -23.24 4.50
C ARG A 99 -25.20 -24.37 5.50
N GLU A 100 -24.52 -24.38 6.64
CA GLU A 100 -24.75 -25.35 7.72
C GLU A 100 -26.02 -25.01 8.53
N SER A 101 -26.42 -23.74 8.58
CA SER A 101 -27.66 -23.29 9.26
C SER A 101 -28.93 -23.50 8.41
N GLU A 102 -28.78 -23.64 7.09
CA GLU A 102 -29.87 -23.91 6.13
C GLU A 102 -30.19 -25.41 5.97
N LYS A 103 -29.52 -26.29 6.73
CA LYS A 103 -29.73 -27.75 6.74
C LYS A 103 -30.36 -28.21 8.05
#